data_AF-W1Y6Z7-F1
#
_entry.id   AF-W1Y6Z7-F1
#
_cell.length_a   1.000
_cell.length_b   1.000
_cell.length_c   1.000
_cell.angle_alpha   90.00
_cell.angle_beta   90.00
_cell.angle_gamma   90.00
#
_symmetry.space_group_name_H-M   'P 1'
#
loop_
_entity.id
_entity.type
_entity.pdbx_description
1 polymer ?
#
loop_
_entity_poly.entity_id
_entity_poly.type
_entity_poly.pdbx_seq_one_letter_code
_entity_poly.pdbx_strand_id
1 'polypeptide(L)'
;KLTGEESDTLRKIVLEECLPNQQQNQNPSPCAEVKPNAGYVVLKDLNGPLQYLLMPTYRINGTESPLLTDPSTPNFFWLAWQARDFMSKKYGQSVPDRAVSLAINSRTG
;
A
#
# COMPACT_ATOMS: atom_id res chain seq x y z
N LYS A 1 5.29 12.49 -12.38
CA LYS A 1 6.45 12.68 -11.48
C LYS A 1 5.86 13.01 -10.13
N LEU A 2 5.87 12.09 -9.17
CA LEU A 2 5.42 12.41 -7.83
C LEU A 2 6.44 13.39 -7.24
N THR A 3 6.03 14.59 -6.86
CA THR A 3 6.96 15.55 -6.24
C THR A 3 7.28 15.08 -4.81
N GLY A 4 8.39 15.57 -4.24
CA GLY A 4 8.77 15.21 -2.86
C GLY A 4 7.69 15.49 -1.80
N GLU A 5 6.73 16.37 -2.11
CA GLU A 5 5.55 16.67 -1.28
C GLU A 5 4.50 15.55 -1.31
N GLU A 6 4.19 14.95 -2.47
CA GLU A 6 3.23 13.84 -2.56
C GLU A 6 3.75 12.57 -1.86
N SER A 7 5.08 12.35 -1.89
CA SER A 7 5.72 11.29 -1.11
C SER A 7 5.53 11.47 0.39
N ASP A 8 5.43 12.71 0.88
CA ASP A 8 5.21 12.98 2.29
C ASP A 8 3.72 12.83 2.66
N THR A 9 2.80 13.18 1.76
CA THR A 9 1.36 13.01 1.96
C THR A 9 0.98 11.54 2.17
N LEU A 10 1.40 10.64 1.27
CA LEU A 10 1.10 9.20 1.43
C LEU A 10 1.69 8.65 2.72
N ARG A 11 2.92 9.06 3.07
CA ARG A 11 3.57 8.65 4.31
C ARG A 11 2.78 9.12 5.53
N LYS A 12 2.31 10.37 5.55
CA LYS A 12 1.47 10.92 6.63
C LYS A 12 0.17 10.14 6.79
N ILE A 13 -0.54 9.89 5.69
CA ILE A 13 -1.78 9.09 5.73
C ILE A 13 -1.53 7.73 6.39
N VAL A 14 -0.46 7.02 6.01
CA VAL A 14 -0.19 5.70 6.59
C VAL A 14 0.22 5.77 8.06
N LEU A 15 1.19 6.62 8.39
CA LEU A 15 1.84 6.61 9.70
C LEU A 15 1.10 7.44 10.77
N GLU A 16 0.33 8.43 10.35
CA GLU A 16 -0.33 9.39 11.25
C GLU A 16 -1.85 9.22 11.27
N GLU A 17 -2.45 8.58 10.26
CA GLU A 17 -3.91 8.33 10.23
C GLU A 17 -4.24 6.84 10.30
N CYS A 18 -3.87 6.04 9.28
CA CYS A 18 -4.28 4.64 9.19
C CYS A 18 -3.75 3.79 10.35
N LEU A 19 -2.44 3.88 10.63
CA LEU A 19 -1.81 3.05 11.66
C LEU A 19 -2.29 3.42 13.08
N PRO A 20 -2.33 4.71 13.49
CA PRO A 20 -2.86 5.09 14.80
C PRO A 20 -4.34 4.75 14.96
N ASN A 21 -5.18 4.98 13.94
CA ASN A 21 -6.61 4.67 14.02
C ASN A 21 -6.86 3.16 14.15
N GLN A 22 -6.07 2.34 13.45
CA GLN A 22 -6.13 0.89 13.60
C GLN A 22 -5.74 0.44 15.00
N GLN A 23 -4.71 1.04 15.60
CA GLN A 23 -4.22 0.66 16.93
C GLN A 23 -5.18 1.09 18.04
N GLN A 24 -5.76 2.29 17.93
CA GLN A 24 -6.61 2.88 18.97
C GLN A 24 -8.05 2.40 18.88
N ASN A 25 -8.60 2.34 17.66
CA ASN A 25 -10.04 2.18 17.42
C ASN A 25 -10.39 0.91 16.65
N GLN A 26 -9.37 0.08 16.33
CA GLN A 26 -9.53 -1.07 15.44
C GLN A 26 -10.12 -0.73 14.07
N ASN A 27 -9.92 0.52 13.62
CA ASN A 27 -10.50 1.05 12.40
C ASN A 27 -9.38 1.40 11.40
N PRO A 28 -9.35 0.77 10.21
CA PRO A 28 -8.29 1.02 9.23
C PRO A 28 -8.45 2.36 8.48
N SER A 29 -9.60 3.02 8.56
CA SER A 29 -9.89 4.25 7.79
C SER A 29 -8.83 5.34 8.05
N PRO A 30 -8.32 6.02 7.00
CA PRO A 30 -8.80 6.01 5.61
C PRO A 30 -8.29 4.85 4.73
N CYS A 31 -7.42 3.99 5.26
CA CYS A 31 -6.99 2.78 4.56
C CYS A 31 -8.13 1.75 4.50
N ALA A 32 -8.10 0.91 3.46
CA ALA A 32 -9.02 -0.21 3.33
C ALA A 32 -8.63 -1.36 4.28
N GLU A 33 -7.34 -1.50 4.59
CA GLU A 33 -6.82 -2.47 5.55
C GLU A 33 -5.50 -2.00 6.15
N VAL A 34 -5.26 -2.34 7.42
CA VAL A 34 -4.01 -2.08 8.14
C VAL A 34 -3.61 -3.36 8.87
N LYS A 35 -2.40 -3.87 8.61
CA LYS A 35 -1.85 -5.08 9.24
C LYS A 35 -0.50 -4.76 9.87
N PRO A 36 -0.47 -4.18 11.09
CA PRO A 36 0.79 -3.75 11.72
C PRO A 36 1.78 -4.90 11.88
N ASN A 37 1.29 -6.08 12.29
CA ASN A 37 2.12 -7.27 12.50
C ASN A 37 2.70 -7.85 11.20
N ALA A 38 2.05 -7.61 10.06
CA ALA A 38 2.54 -8.01 8.73
C ALA A 38 3.30 -6.87 8.02
N GLY A 39 3.36 -5.69 8.64
CA GLY A 39 4.16 -4.56 8.15
C GLY A 39 3.55 -3.76 7.00
N TYR A 40 2.24 -3.84 6.72
CA TYR A 40 1.65 -3.17 5.55
C TYR A 40 0.25 -2.59 5.78
N VAL A 41 -0.16 -1.71 4.87
CA VAL A 41 -1.51 -1.19 4.69
C VAL A 41 -1.95 -1.31 3.23
N VAL A 42 -3.26 -1.31 2.99
CA VAL A 42 -3.87 -1.16 1.67
C VAL A 42 -4.68 0.13 1.64
N LEU A 43 -4.34 1.04 0.74
CA LEU A 43 -4.98 2.34 0.57
C LEU A 43 -5.64 2.44 -0.81
N LYS A 44 -6.88 2.93 -0.90
CA LYS A 44 -7.51 3.23 -2.19
C LYS A 44 -6.82 4.45 -2.81
N ASP A 45 -6.32 4.30 -4.03
CA ASP A 45 -5.72 5.43 -4.76
C ASP A 45 -6.80 6.46 -5.16
N LEU A 46 -6.44 7.73 -5.25
CA LEU A 46 -7.35 8.75 -5.78
C LEU A 46 -7.51 8.59 -7.30
N ASN A 47 -6.49 8.07 -7.97
CA ASN A 47 -6.47 7.83 -9.40
C ASN A 47 -6.99 6.44 -9.72
N GLY A 48 -7.85 6.33 -10.74
CA GLY A 48 -8.35 5.05 -11.24
C GLY A 48 -9.45 4.42 -10.38
N PRO A 49 -10.46 3.78 -11.00
CA PRO A 49 -11.62 3.26 -10.28
C PRO A 49 -11.27 2.09 -9.34
N LEU A 50 -10.29 1.27 -9.73
CA LEU A 50 -9.92 0.03 -9.03
C LEU A 50 -8.47 0.01 -8.53
N GLN A 51 -7.74 1.11 -8.64
CA GLN A 51 -6.34 1.17 -8.21
C GLN A 51 -6.24 1.25 -6.68
N TYR A 52 -5.37 0.43 -6.11
CA TYR A 52 -5.00 0.42 -4.70
C TYR A 52 -3.48 0.47 -4.56
N LEU A 53 -3.02 1.06 -3.47
CA LEU A 53 -1.62 1.12 -3.08
C LEU A 53 -1.39 0.19 -1.89
N LEU A 54 -0.33 -0.61 -1.95
CA LEU A 54 0.20 -1.31 -0.79
C LEU A 54 1.44 -0.57 -0.31
N MET A 55 1.44 -0.17 0.96
CA MET A 55 2.51 0.61 1.57
C MET A 55 2.92 0.02 2.92
N PRO A 56 4.20 0.14 3.32
CA PRO A 56 4.66 -0.37 4.61
C PRO A 56 4.12 0.47 5.77
N THR A 57 3.92 -0.15 6.94
CA THR A 57 3.57 0.55 8.20
C THR A 57 4.78 1.19 8.89
N TYR A 58 5.91 1.27 8.20
CA TYR A 58 7.17 1.86 8.68
C TYR A 58 7.93 2.46 7.49
N ARG A 59 8.96 3.25 7.77
CA ARG A 59 9.65 4.04 6.73
C ARG A 59 10.49 3.16 5.80
N ILE A 60 10.05 3.06 4.54
CA ILE A 60 10.81 2.62 3.37
C ILE A 60 10.55 3.65 2.27
N ASN A 61 11.60 4.26 1.72
CA ASN A 61 11.44 5.40 0.80
C ASN A 61 11.12 5.00 -0.64
N GLY A 62 11.44 3.77 -1.04
CA GLY A 62 11.25 3.30 -2.40
C GLY A 62 12.18 2.14 -2.73
N THR A 63 12.30 1.88 -4.04
CA THR A 63 13.16 0.82 -4.61
C THR A 63 14.63 0.92 -4.19
N GLU A 64 15.08 2.13 -3.82
CA GLU A 64 16.44 2.43 -3.39
C GLU A 64 16.73 2.07 -1.92
N SER A 65 15.70 1.70 -1.15
CA SER A 65 15.87 1.39 0.27
C SER A 65 16.67 0.09 0.45
N PRO A 66 17.78 0.10 1.23
CA PRO A 66 18.56 -1.11 1.48
C PRO A 66 17.77 -2.18 2.23
N LEU A 67 16.73 -1.78 2.98
CA LEU A 67 15.83 -2.70 3.67
C LEU A 67 15.19 -3.70 2.70
N LEU A 68 14.97 -3.35 1.43
CA LEU A 68 14.38 -4.26 0.45
C LEU A 68 15.28 -5.46 0.08
N THR A 69 16.57 -5.40 0.44
CA THR A 69 17.52 -6.51 0.24
C THR A 69 17.71 -7.38 1.49
N ASP A 70 17.12 -6.98 2.62
CA ASP A 70 17.14 -7.77 3.85
C ASP A 70 16.13 -8.93 3.74
N PRO A 71 16.55 -10.19 3.96
CA PRO A 71 15.65 -11.35 3.88
C PRO A 71 14.55 -11.36 4.95
N SER A 72 14.67 -10.57 6.01
CA SER A 72 13.62 -10.38 7.02
C SER A 72 12.54 -9.37 6.60
N THR A 73 12.79 -8.58 5.56
CA THR A 73 11.80 -7.63 5.05
C THR A 73 10.61 -8.36 4.41
N PRO A 74 9.37 -7.96 4.72
CA PRO A 74 8.19 -8.56 4.10
C PRO A 74 8.25 -8.50 2.57
N ASN A 75 7.81 -9.56 1.92
CA ASN A 75 7.65 -9.58 0.46
C ASN A 75 6.43 -8.74 0.06
N PHE A 76 6.61 -7.44 -0.09
CA PHE A 76 5.54 -6.50 -0.42
C PHE A 76 4.86 -6.79 -1.75
N PHE A 77 5.58 -7.32 -2.76
CA PHE A 77 4.97 -7.72 -4.02
C PHE A 77 4.00 -8.89 -3.84
N TRP A 78 4.37 -9.89 -3.03
CA TRP A 78 3.47 -10.99 -2.70
C TRP A 78 2.25 -10.51 -1.92
N LEU A 79 2.44 -9.64 -0.92
CA LEU A 79 1.34 -9.03 -0.17
C LEU A 79 0.41 -8.23 -1.09
N ALA A 80 0.96 -7.50 -2.08
CA ALA A 80 0.18 -6.72 -3.02
C ALA A 80 -0.60 -7.63 -3.98
N TRP A 81 -0.03 -8.77 -4.35
CA TRP A 81 -0.76 -9.80 -5.10
C TRP A 81 -1.95 -10.33 -4.31
N GLN A 82 -1.80 -10.61 -3.01
CA GLN A 82 -2.93 -11.03 -2.16
C GLN A 82 -3.98 -9.91 -2.03
N ALA A 83 -3.56 -8.65 -1.96
CA ALA A 83 -4.44 -7.49 -1.88
C ALA A 83 -5.26 -7.20 -3.15
N ARG A 84 -5.03 -7.91 -4.28
CA ARG A 84 -5.82 -7.73 -5.52
C ARG A 84 -7.32 -7.93 -5.33
N ASP A 85 -7.73 -8.66 -4.29
CA ASP A 85 -9.15 -8.84 -3.94
C ASP A 85 -9.86 -7.51 -3.60
N PHE A 86 -9.15 -6.49 -3.15
CA PHE A 86 -9.72 -5.14 -2.98
C PHE A 86 -10.23 -4.56 -4.31
N MET A 87 -9.59 -4.90 -5.44
CA MET A 87 -10.08 -4.51 -6.76
C MET A 87 -11.43 -5.18 -7.07
N SER A 88 -11.54 -6.49 -6.84
CA SER A 88 -12.79 -7.24 -7.02
C SER A 88 -13.92 -6.73 -6.13
N LYS A 89 -13.64 -6.48 -4.85
CA LYS A 89 -14.60 -5.88 -3.90
C LYS A 89 -15.11 -4.53 -4.38
N LYS A 90 -14.22 -3.67 -4.88
CA LYS A 90 -14.60 -2.35 -5.39
C LYS A 90 -15.35 -2.43 -6.72
N TYR A 91 -15.00 -3.39 -7.57
CA TYR A 91 -15.64 -3.61 -8.85
C TYR A 91 -17.05 -4.21 -8.72
N GLY A 92 -17.33 -4.90 -7.62
CA GLY A 92 -18.60 -5.59 -7.37
C GLY A 92 -18.69 -6.97 -8.02
N GLN A 93 -17.64 -7.41 -8.71
CA GLN A 93 -17.49 -8.74 -9.28
C GLN A 93 -16.02 -9.14 -9.37
N SER A 94 -15.74 -10.41 -9.65
CA SER A 94 -14.36 -10.91 -9.73
C SER A 94 -13.58 -10.22 -10.86
N VAL A 95 -12.39 -9.69 -10.52
CA VAL A 95 -11.38 -9.26 -11.49
C VAL A 95 -10.47 -10.46 -11.80
N PRO A 96 -10.36 -10.89 -13.07
CA PRO A 96 -9.47 -12.01 -13.41
C PRO A 96 -8.01 -11.69 -13.11
N ASP A 97 -7.24 -12.67 -12.61
CA ASP A 97 -5.81 -12.50 -12.28
C ASP A 97 -4.99 -11.94 -13.46
N ARG A 98 -5.31 -12.36 -14.70
CA ARG A 98 -4.67 -11.85 -15.93
C ARG A 98 -4.90 -10.37 -16.23
N ALA A 99 -5.83 -9.72 -15.53
CA ALA A 99 -6.14 -8.30 -15.68
C ALA A 99 -5.46 -7.45 -14.60
N VAL A 100 -4.77 -8.07 -13.63
CA VAL A 100 -4.08 -7.39 -12.54
C VAL A 100 -2.59 -7.27 -12.87
N SER A 101 -2.02 -6.10 -12.60
CA SER A 101 -0.59 -5.85 -12.65
C SER A 101 -0.13 -5.16 -11.38
N LEU A 102 1.08 -5.47 -10.92
CA LEU A 102 1.74 -4.81 -9.81
C LEU A 102 2.95 -4.04 -10.34
N ALA A 103 3.10 -2.80 -9.91
CA ALA A 103 4.19 -1.94 -10.33
C ALA A 103 4.68 -1.09 -9.17
N ILE A 104 5.98 -0.81 -9.18
CA ILE A 104 6.63 0.19 -8.34
C ILE A 104 7.52 1.04 -9.24
N ASN A 105 7.45 2.35 -9.08
CA ASN A 105 8.26 3.28 -9.85
C ASN A 105 9.57 3.57 -9.12
N SER A 106 10.60 3.91 -9.89
CA SER A 106 11.84 4.43 -9.33
C SER A 106 11.62 5.85 -8.79
N ARG A 107 12.61 6.38 -8.05
CA ARG A 107 12.58 7.78 -7.60
C ARG A 107 12.40 8.80 -8.74
N THR A 108 12.85 8.47 -9.96
CA THR A 108 12.75 9.35 -11.12
C THR A 108 11.43 9.24 -11.88
N GLY A 109 10.55 8.32 -11.48
CA GLY A 109 9.37 7.87 -12.21
C GLY A 109 9.70 6.67 -13.08
#